data_AF-A0A699ZP48-F1
#
_entry.id   AF-A0A699ZP48-F1
#
_cell.length_a   1.000
_cell.length_b   1.000
_cell.length_c   1.000
_cell.angle_alpha   90.00
_cell.angle_beta   90.00
_cell.angle_gamma   90.00
#
_symmetry.space_group_name_H-M   'P 1'
#
loop_
_entity.id
_entity.type
_entity.pdbx_description
1 polymer ?
#
loop_
_entity_poly.entity_id
_entity_poly.type
_entity_poly.pdbx_seq_one_letter_code
_entity_poly.pdbx_strand_id
1 'polypeptide(L)'
;MLQMSLDTKRAEIKKLEERARQREEALKKSEQMLEEDALRFDAFLKENDEKVQEAIKRAEVEAKAKQDKVLEIKRLTTAIAALRSEMNKYEEQLEDCRKYREFLDGITPPEFFEAQANKLQQRKDALVAEWQASCEAIRKRKDAALAAKSRAEHDISPDDQEMYFREPGQLLSVYQALEESNLFYIQNAQETEEALEELRTKYRDTKQRLDGEVASLNGQVASLRGAIDAAQGKARRLKERTIEDVGSLTLAMGGAAGGPAISLDQLTTKVAEVYVRCGFDADKSVGTLQMLTNIESKLEEYLGIVDGMSPEFVESSEKSREKERRRRASAPVFKKQGKPTMFRSQPPKKKVEEKKDERADEEAELEAYLARDMV
;
A
#
# COMPACT_ATOMS: atom_id res chain seq x y z
N MET A 1 -38.15 -26.71 -62.79
CA MET A 1 -37.56 -25.35 -62.74
C MET A 1 -37.94 -24.62 -61.46
N LEU A 2 -39.22 -24.58 -61.05
CA LEU A 2 -39.68 -23.99 -59.77
C LEU A 2 -38.97 -24.54 -58.51
N GLN A 3 -38.72 -25.85 -58.42
CA GLN A 3 -38.00 -26.45 -57.30
C GLN A 3 -36.53 -25.98 -57.22
N MET A 4 -35.84 -25.93 -58.37
CA MET A 4 -34.47 -25.39 -58.43
C MET A 4 -34.43 -23.89 -58.14
N SER A 5 -35.46 -23.12 -58.49
CA SER A 5 -35.58 -21.69 -58.16
C SER A 5 -35.86 -21.45 -56.67
N LEU A 6 -36.70 -22.27 -56.04
CA LEU A 6 -36.91 -22.22 -54.59
C LEU A 6 -35.70 -22.69 -53.80
N ASP A 7 -35.00 -23.72 -54.27
CA ASP A 7 -33.79 -24.22 -53.63
C ASP A 7 -32.62 -23.24 -53.80
N THR A 8 -32.53 -22.53 -54.94
CA THR A 8 -31.58 -21.41 -55.12
C THR A 8 -31.94 -20.21 -54.25
N LYS A 9 -33.22 -19.79 -54.16
CA LYS A 9 -33.64 -18.72 -53.23
C LYS A 9 -33.43 -19.09 -51.76
N ARG A 10 -33.71 -20.34 -51.37
CA ARG A 10 -33.43 -20.85 -50.02
C ARG A 10 -31.94 -20.92 -49.72
N ALA A 11 -31.12 -21.30 -50.71
CA ALA A 11 -29.67 -21.27 -50.58
C ALA A 11 -29.14 -19.83 -50.47
N GLU A 12 -29.69 -18.89 -51.24
CA GLU A 12 -29.36 -17.46 -51.19
C GLU A 12 -29.75 -16.85 -49.83
N ILE A 13 -30.95 -17.17 -49.31
CA ILE A 13 -31.41 -16.75 -47.97
C ILE A 13 -30.49 -17.31 -46.90
N LYS A 14 -30.17 -18.61 -46.92
CA LYS A 14 -29.22 -19.22 -45.97
C LYS A 14 -27.85 -18.54 -46.02
N LYS A 15 -27.36 -18.23 -47.22
CA LYS A 15 -26.08 -17.53 -47.42
C LYS A 15 -26.12 -16.08 -46.89
N LEU A 16 -27.26 -15.39 -47.04
CA LEU A 16 -27.46 -14.05 -46.48
C LEU A 16 -27.61 -14.07 -44.95
N GLU A 17 -28.32 -15.06 -44.39
CA GLU A 17 -28.45 -15.30 -42.96
C GLU A 17 -27.09 -15.63 -42.32
N GLU A 18 -26.28 -16.47 -42.96
CA GLU A 18 -24.91 -16.77 -42.53
C GLU A 18 -24.03 -15.52 -42.54
N ARG A 19 -24.09 -14.71 -43.62
CA ARG A 19 -23.36 -13.43 -43.69
C ARG A 19 -23.84 -12.41 -42.64
N ALA A 20 -25.14 -12.35 -42.37
CA ALA A 20 -25.71 -11.47 -41.34
C ALA A 20 -25.25 -11.90 -39.95
N ARG A 21 -25.31 -13.21 -39.65
CA ARG A 21 -24.84 -13.78 -38.38
C ARG A 21 -23.35 -13.53 -38.16
N GLN A 22 -22.53 -13.71 -39.20
CA GLN A 22 -21.09 -13.43 -39.11
C GLN A 22 -20.81 -11.93 -38.81
N ARG A 23 -21.56 -11.01 -39.43
CA ARG A 23 -21.44 -9.57 -39.16
C ARG A 23 -21.90 -9.21 -37.75
N GLU A 24 -22.99 -9.79 -37.27
CA GLU A 24 -23.50 -9.56 -35.92
C GLU A 24 -22.52 -10.09 -34.85
N GLU A 25 -21.97 -11.29 -35.06
CA GLU A 25 -20.93 -11.85 -34.19
C GLU A 25 -19.63 -11.01 -34.21
N ALA A 26 -19.26 -10.43 -35.36
CA ALA A 26 -18.12 -9.53 -35.48
C ALA A 26 -18.36 -8.18 -34.77
N LEU A 27 -19.54 -7.59 -34.93
CA LEU A 27 -19.94 -6.36 -34.24
C LEU A 27 -19.95 -6.56 -32.73
N LYS A 28 -20.56 -7.65 -32.25
CA LYS A 28 -20.61 -7.96 -30.81
C LYS A 28 -19.23 -8.12 -30.18
N LYS A 29 -18.28 -8.73 -30.90
CA LYS A 29 -16.89 -8.83 -30.44
C LYS A 29 -16.19 -7.47 -30.42
N SER A 30 -16.44 -6.61 -31.42
CA SER A 30 -15.92 -5.25 -31.42
C SER A 30 -16.49 -4.43 -30.27
N GLU A 31 -17.79 -4.55 -29.98
CA GLU A 31 -18.44 -3.89 -28.84
C GLU A 31 -17.83 -4.35 -27.53
N GLN A 32 -17.66 -5.67 -27.33
CA GLN A 32 -17.02 -6.21 -26.13
C GLN A 32 -15.56 -5.76 -25.95
N MET A 33 -14.79 -5.69 -27.04
CA MET A 33 -13.42 -5.18 -26.98
C MET A 33 -13.38 -3.70 -26.61
N LEU A 34 -14.29 -2.89 -27.14
CA LEU A 34 -14.41 -1.49 -26.77
C LEU A 34 -14.86 -1.31 -25.32
N GLU A 35 -15.77 -2.14 -24.82
CA GLU A 35 -16.18 -2.15 -23.41
C GLU A 35 -15.04 -2.56 -22.48
N GLU A 36 -14.29 -3.62 -22.82
CA GLU A 36 -13.12 -4.03 -22.05
C GLU A 36 -12.02 -2.98 -22.04
N ASP A 37 -11.76 -2.34 -23.18
CA ASP A 37 -10.78 -1.26 -23.26
C ASP A 37 -11.26 -0.05 -22.46
N ALA A 38 -12.56 0.32 -22.52
CA ALA A 38 -13.13 1.37 -21.68
C ALA A 38 -12.94 1.07 -20.18
N LEU A 39 -13.23 -0.16 -19.73
CA LEU A 39 -13.01 -0.57 -18.33
C LEU A 39 -11.54 -0.51 -17.93
N ARG A 40 -10.62 -0.87 -18.83
CA ARG A 40 -9.17 -0.78 -18.58
C ARG A 40 -8.69 0.66 -18.54
N PHE A 41 -9.23 1.54 -19.41
CA PHE A 41 -8.94 2.96 -19.38
C PHE A 41 -9.44 3.58 -18.07
N ASP A 42 -10.64 3.25 -17.63
CA ASP A 42 -11.19 3.73 -16.35
C ASP A 42 -10.36 3.25 -15.16
N ALA A 43 -9.93 1.98 -15.16
CA ALA A 43 -9.04 1.45 -14.14
C ALA A 43 -7.67 2.15 -14.16
N PHE A 44 -7.13 2.42 -15.35
CA PHE A 44 -5.87 3.14 -15.51
C PHE A 44 -5.98 4.59 -15.01
N LEU A 45 -7.08 5.28 -15.30
CA LEU A 45 -7.33 6.63 -14.80
C LEU A 45 -7.41 6.63 -13.27
N LYS A 46 -8.14 5.69 -12.67
CA LYS A 46 -8.21 5.56 -11.19
C LYS A 46 -6.84 5.30 -10.57
N GLU A 47 -6.08 4.34 -11.11
CA GLU A 47 -4.73 4.06 -10.61
C GLU A 47 -3.77 5.24 -10.81
N ASN A 48 -3.91 5.98 -11.90
CA ASN A 48 -3.10 7.17 -12.15
C ASN A 48 -3.46 8.27 -11.16
N ASP A 49 -4.75 8.56 -10.98
CA ASP A 49 -5.25 9.53 -10.02
C ASP A 49 -4.81 9.18 -8.59
N GLU A 50 -4.89 7.91 -8.20
CA GLU A 50 -4.38 7.43 -6.91
C GLU A 50 -2.87 7.66 -6.77
N LYS A 51 -2.07 7.30 -7.78
CA LYS A 51 -0.61 7.53 -7.78
C LYS A 51 -0.28 9.02 -7.72
N VAL A 52 -1.01 9.86 -8.43
CA VAL A 52 -0.85 11.33 -8.42
C VAL A 52 -1.20 11.87 -7.03
N GLN A 53 -2.31 11.44 -6.43
CA GLN A 53 -2.69 11.84 -5.07
C GLN A 53 -1.67 11.39 -4.03
N GLU A 54 -1.14 10.17 -4.13
CA GLU A 54 -0.07 9.71 -3.25
C GLU A 54 1.20 10.53 -3.42
N ALA A 55 1.59 10.86 -4.66
CA ALA A 55 2.74 11.70 -4.93
C ALA A 55 2.57 13.11 -4.34
N ILE A 56 1.37 13.70 -4.46
CA ILE A 56 1.03 14.98 -3.85
C ILE A 56 1.13 14.90 -2.33
N LYS A 57 0.51 13.89 -1.70
CA LYS A 57 0.58 13.71 -0.24
C LYS A 57 2.02 13.54 0.26
N ARG A 58 2.84 12.75 -0.44
CA ARG A 58 4.26 12.59 -0.10
C ARG A 58 5.00 13.93 -0.21
N ALA A 59 4.77 14.67 -1.30
CA ALA A 59 5.38 15.99 -1.50
C ALA A 59 4.93 17.01 -0.42
N GLU A 60 3.66 17.01 -0.02
CA GLU A 60 3.14 17.86 1.05
C GLU A 60 3.76 17.52 2.42
N VAL A 61 3.90 16.23 2.75
CA VAL A 61 4.54 15.80 4.00
C VAL A 61 6.01 16.21 4.02
N GLU A 62 6.74 16.03 2.93
CA GLU A 62 8.14 16.47 2.81
C GLU A 62 8.26 18.00 2.87
N ALA A 63 7.36 18.74 2.22
CA ALA A 63 7.32 20.20 2.27
C ALA A 63 7.04 20.71 3.70
N LYS A 64 6.10 20.08 4.41
CA LYS A 64 5.80 20.40 5.82
C LYS A 64 7.00 20.11 6.71
N ALA A 65 7.64 18.95 6.58
CA ALA A 65 8.84 18.61 7.33
C ALA A 65 10.00 19.59 7.05
N LYS A 66 10.15 20.05 5.81
CA LYS A 66 11.11 21.11 5.45
C LYS A 66 10.75 22.44 6.13
N GLN A 67 9.48 22.84 6.12
CA GLN A 67 9.01 24.07 6.75
C GLN A 67 9.26 24.05 8.26
N ASP A 68 8.97 22.93 8.95
CA ASP A 68 9.21 22.76 10.38
C ASP A 68 10.71 22.90 10.71
N LYS A 69 11.59 22.28 9.90
CA LYS A 69 13.05 22.45 10.05
C LYS A 69 13.49 23.89 9.82
N VAL A 70 12.91 24.60 8.85
CA VAL A 70 13.21 26.02 8.60
C VAL A 70 12.81 26.89 9.79
N LEU A 71 11.66 26.60 10.41
CA LEU A 71 11.23 27.31 11.62
C LEU A 71 12.17 27.06 12.80
N GLU A 72 12.61 25.81 13.00
CA GLU A 72 13.59 25.50 14.05
C GLU A 72 14.95 26.16 13.79
N ILE A 73 15.42 26.18 12.54
CA ILE A 73 16.63 26.93 12.15
C ILE A 73 16.48 28.41 12.52
N LYS A 74 15.34 29.04 12.21
CA LYS A 74 15.08 30.44 12.59
C LYS A 74 15.08 30.64 14.10
N ARG A 75 14.46 29.72 14.86
CA ARG A 75 14.44 29.75 16.33
C ARG A 75 15.85 29.67 16.91
N LEU A 76 16.64 28.70 16.46
CA LEU A 76 18.03 28.51 16.87
C LEU A 76 18.90 29.70 16.47
N THR A 77 18.72 30.25 15.27
CA THR A 77 19.46 31.44 14.79
C THR A 77 19.19 32.64 15.70
N THR A 78 17.94 32.84 16.11
CA THR A 78 17.55 33.91 17.03
C THR A 78 18.16 33.70 18.42
N ALA A 79 18.14 32.47 18.94
CA ALA A 79 18.76 32.13 20.22
C ALA A 79 20.28 32.35 20.20
N ILE A 80 20.95 31.96 19.10
CA ILE A 80 22.40 32.21 18.91
C ILE A 80 22.70 33.71 18.89
N ALA A 81 21.89 34.51 18.21
CA ALA A 81 22.07 35.97 18.18
C ALA A 81 21.89 36.60 19.56
N ALA A 82 20.90 36.14 20.34
CA ALA A 82 20.68 36.59 21.71
C ALA A 82 21.88 36.23 22.62
N LEU A 83 22.33 34.98 22.59
CA LEU A 83 23.48 34.53 23.38
C LEU A 83 24.77 35.26 23.01
N ARG A 84 25.00 35.54 21.72
CA ARG A 84 26.13 36.36 21.28
C ARG A 84 26.06 37.77 21.84
N SER A 85 24.87 38.38 21.85
CA SER A 85 24.69 39.71 22.45
C SER A 85 24.93 39.70 23.96
N GLU A 86 24.50 38.66 24.67
CA GLU A 86 24.77 38.50 26.09
C GLU A 86 26.26 38.29 26.36
N MET A 87 26.92 37.46 25.56
CA MET A 87 28.36 37.22 25.67
C MET A 87 29.15 38.51 25.48
N ASN A 88 28.85 39.29 24.43
CA ASN A 88 29.49 40.58 24.21
C ASN A 88 29.25 41.56 25.36
N LYS A 89 28.03 41.60 25.92
CA LYS A 89 27.72 42.43 27.09
C LYS A 89 28.57 42.03 28.31
N TYR A 90 28.74 40.73 28.57
CA TYR A 90 29.58 40.26 29.66
C TYR A 90 31.07 40.53 29.40
N GLU A 91 31.52 40.43 28.15
CA GLU A 91 32.90 40.79 27.76
C GLU A 91 33.18 42.27 28.02
N GLU A 92 32.28 43.18 27.61
CA GLU A 92 32.39 44.62 27.90
C GLU A 92 32.42 44.89 29.41
N GLN A 93 31.54 44.26 30.19
CA GLN A 93 31.53 44.38 31.65
C GLN A 93 32.83 43.87 32.29
N LEU A 94 33.42 42.82 31.73
CA LEU A 94 34.66 42.23 32.22
C LEU A 94 35.84 43.14 31.88
N GLU A 95 35.87 43.73 30.69
CA GLU A 95 36.84 44.76 30.31
C GLU A 95 36.75 45.97 31.24
N ASP A 96 35.55 46.45 31.55
CA ASP A 96 35.39 47.57 32.48
C ASP A 96 35.84 47.19 33.90
N CYS A 97 35.51 45.99 34.38
CA CYS A 97 36.05 45.47 35.64
C CYS A 97 37.59 45.39 35.63
N ARG A 98 38.20 45.01 34.52
CA ARG A 98 39.67 44.98 34.37
C ARG A 98 40.25 46.39 34.41
N LYS A 99 39.66 47.36 33.71
CA LYS A 99 40.07 48.78 33.76
C LYS A 99 39.95 49.32 35.19
N TYR A 100 38.86 49.02 35.90
CA TYR A 100 38.69 49.40 37.29
C TYR A 100 39.75 48.76 38.20
N ARG A 101 40.06 47.48 37.99
CA ARG A 101 41.14 46.82 38.72
C ARG A 101 42.48 47.50 38.47
N GLU A 102 42.84 47.76 37.21
CA GLU A 102 44.09 48.45 36.86
C GLU A 102 44.16 49.87 37.44
N PHE A 103 43.05 50.60 37.43
CA PHE A 103 42.95 51.91 38.08
C PHE A 103 43.11 51.84 39.59
N LEU A 104 42.43 50.89 40.26
CA LEU A 104 42.55 50.66 41.70
C LEU A 104 43.97 50.23 42.06
N ASP A 105 44.59 49.36 41.26
CA ASP A 105 45.98 48.94 41.42
C ASP A 105 46.94 50.14 41.25
N GLY A 106 46.65 51.07 40.32
CA GLY A 106 47.43 52.29 40.12
C GLY A 106 47.30 53.33 41.24
N ILE A 107 46.17 53.39 41.95
CA ILE A 107 45.97 54.27 43.11
C ILE A 107 46.46 53.62 44.41
N THR A 108 46.50 52.29 44.46
CA THR A 108 46.91 51.57 45.65
C THR A 108 48.42 51.74 45.84
N PRO A 109 48.88 52.24 47.02
CA PRO A 109 50.30 52.45 47.27
C PRO A 109 51.10 51.16 47.07
N PRO A 110 52.28 51.21 46.41
CA PRO A 110 53.12 50.03 46.19
C PRO A 110 53.55 49.37 47.51
N GLU A 111 53.68 50.16 48.59
CA GLU A 111 53.95 49.62 49.93
C GLU A 111 52.86 48.66 50.43
N PHE A 112 51.59 48.85 50.03
CA PHE A 112 50.51 47.93 50.37
C PHE A 112 50.64 46.60 49.60
N PHE A 113 51.02 46.65 48.31
CA PHE A 113 51.29 45.44 47.53
C PHE A 113 52.52 44.68 48.03
N GLU A 114 53.59 45.39 48.37
CA GLU A 114 54.80 44.80 48.94
C GLU A 114 54.54 44.22 50.33
N ALA A 115 53.80 44.91 51.20
CA ALA A 115 53.39 44.39 52.50
C ALA A 115 52.49 43.15 52.37
N GLN A 116 51.59 43.13 51.38
CA GLN A 116 50.71 42.00 51.12
C GLN A 116 51.46 40.81 50.49
N ALA A 117 52.39 41.08 49.57
CA ALA A 117 53.29 40.09 49.00
C ALA A 117 54.21 39.50 50.08
N ASN A 118 54.77 40.33 50.96
CA ASN A 118 55.58 39.91 52.09
C ASN A 118 54.77 39.09 53.10
N LYS A 119 53.52 39.47 53.41
CA LYS A 119 52.62 38.64 54.23
C LYS A 119 52.32 37.29 53.59
N LEU A 120 52.08 37.26 52.28
CA LEU A 120 51.81 36.01 51.56
C LEU A 120 53.07 35.13 51.52
N GLN A 121 54.23 35.74 51.30
CA GLN A 121 55.52 35.07 51.29
C GLN A 121 55.87 34.53 52.67
N GLN A 122 55.69 35.33 53.73
CA GLN A 122 55.83 34.88 55.12
C GLN A 122 54.86 33.75 55.46
N ARG A 123 53.61 33.77 54.96
CA ARG A 123 52.68 32.63 55.13
C ARG A 123 53.14 31.39 54.39
N LYS A 124 53.68 31.53 53.17
CA LYS A 124 54.25 30.41 52.41
C LYS A 124 55.50 29.86 53.09
N ASP A 125 56.41 30.73 53.50
CA ASP A 125 57.67 30.37 54.17
C ASP A 125 57.39 29.78 55.55
N ALA A 126 56.39 30.28 56.30
CA ALA A 126 55.94 29.66 57.54
C ALA A 126 55.32 28.28 57.30
N LEU A 127 54.50 28.11 56.26
CA LEU A 127 53.92 26.81 55.93
C LEU A 127 55.00 25.80 55.49
N VAL A 128 55.99 26.26 54.71
CA VAL A 128 57.13 25.45 54.28
C VAL A 128 58.05 25.14 55.45
N ALA A 129 58.28 26.09 56.37
CA ALA A 129 59.07 25.87 57.58
C ALA A 129 58.36 24.94 58.58
N GLU A 130 57.04 25.05 58.74
CA GLU A 130 56.22 24.11 59.52
C GLU A 130 56.25 22.71 58.89
N TRP A 131 56.15 22.61 57.57
CA TRP A 131 56.27 21.35 56.85
C TRP A 131 57.69 20.76 56.97
N GLN A 132 58.74 21.56 56.81
CA GLN A 132 60.13 21.16 56.98
C GLN A 132 60.43 20.75 58.42
N ALA A 133 59.96 21.50 59.42
CA ALA A 133 60.10 21.17 60.83
C ALA A 133 59.34 19.89 61.19
N SER A 134 58.14 19.68 60.61
CA SER A 134 57.39 18.42 60.74
C SER A 134 58.16 17.26 60.11
N CYS A 135 58.70 17.42 58.91
CA CYS A 135 59.54 16.41 58.25
C CYS A 135 60.84 16.13 59.01
N GLU A 136 61.51 17.14 59.57
CA GLU A 136 62.71 16.98 60.39
C GLU A 136 62.40 16.37 61.75
N ALA A 137 61.26 16.70 62.36
CA ALA A 137 60.80 16.06 63.59
C ALA A 137 60.45 14.59 63.33
N ILE A 138 59.81 14.27 62.20
CA ILE A 138 59.58 12.90 61.75
C ILE A 138 60.90 12.19 61.47
N ARG A 139 61.89 12.85 60.84
CA ARG A 139 63.21 12.28 60.56
C ARG A 139 63.98 12.01 61.86
N LYS A 140 64.04 12.98 62.78
CA LYS A 140 64.64 12.80 64.11
C LYS A 140 63.91 11.75 64.93
N ARG A 141 62.57 11.66 64.84
CA ARG A 141 61.78 10.61 65.48
C ARG A 141 62.03 9.24 64.84
N LYS A 142 62.25 9.18 63.53
CA LYS A 142 62.62 7.96 62.79
C LYS A 142 64.05 7.55 63.11
N ASP A 143 65.00 8.47 63.20
CA ASP A 143 66.40 8.20 63.54
C ASP A 143 66.55 7.82 65.02
N ALA A 144 65.80 8.46 65.92
CA ALA A 144 65.68 8.07 67.31
C ALA A 144 64.94 6.74 67.48
N ALA A 145 63.91 6.47 66.66
CA ALA A 145 63.26 5.17 66.62
C ALA A 145 64.15 4.09 65.99
N LEU A 146 65.03 4.41 65.04
CA LEU A 146 65.99 3.49 64.45
C LEU A 146 67.13 3.19 65.44
N ALA A 147 67.58 4.19 66.19
CA ALA A 147 68.56 4.02 67.28
C ALA A 147 67.95 3.29 68.49
N ALA A 148 66.68 3.55 68.82
CA ALA A 148 65.93 2.82 69.83
C ALA A 148 65.58 1.40 69.36
N LYS A 149 65.27 1.20 68.08
CA LYS A 149 65.06 -0.11 67.45
C LYS A 149 66.36 -0.90 67.36
N SER A 150 67.49 -0.28 67.04
CA SER A 150 68.80 -0.96 67.04
C SER A 150 69.27 -1.30 68.47
N ARG A 151 68.87 -0.51 69.48
CA ARG A 151 69.03 -0.88 70.90
C ARG A 151 68.08 -2.00 71.31
N ALA A 152 66.82 -1.94 70.91
CA ALA A 152 65.80 -2.95 71.23
C ALA A 152 66.02 -4.27 70.47
N GLU A 153 66.47 -4.26 69.22
CA GLU A 153 66.86 -5.45 68.44
C GLU A 153 68.07 -6.16 69.03
N HIS A 154 68.86 -5.48 69.87
CA HIS A 154 69.95 -6.11 70.62
C HIS A 154 69.48 -6.76 71.94
N ASP A 155 68.28 -6.42 72.41
CA ASP A 155 67.68 -6.89 73.66
C ASP A 155 66.40 -7.75 73.48
N ILE A 156 65.87 -7.89 72.26
CA ILE A 156 64.69 -8.72 71.95
C ILE A 156 65.16 -10.11 71.49
N SER A 157 64.98 -11.11 72.36
CA SER A 157 65.09 -12.52 71.97
C SER A 157 64.00 -12.84 70.92
N PRO A 158 64.25 -13.70 69.91
CA PRO A 158 63.26 -14.07 68.89
C PRO A 158 61.91 -14.61 69.41
N ASP A 159 61.81 -14.90 70.71
CA ASP A 159 60.63 -15.46 71.38
C ASP A 159 59.62 -14.40 71.91
N ASP A 160 59.93 -13.09 71.86
CA ASP A 160 59.05 -12.04 72.40
C ASP A 160 57.98 -11.51 71.42
N GLN A 161 57.77 -12.15 70.27
CA GLN A 161 56.68 -11.78 69.37
C GLN A 161 55.32 -12.19 69.96
N GLU A 162 54.50 -11.18 70.25
CA GLU A 162 53.16 -11.37 70.76
C GLU A 162 52.29 -12.13 69.74
N MET A 163 52.13 -13.45 69.91
CA MET A 163 51.27 -14.32 69.11
C MET A 163 49.89 -13.70 68.83
N TYR A 164 49.52 -13.62 67.54
CA TYR A 164 48.27 -13.00 67.04
C TYR A 164 47.01 -13.72 67.52
N PHE A 165 47.08 -15.05 67.72
CA PHE A 165 46.02 -15.84 68.32
C PHE A 165 46.35 -16.07 69.79
N ARG A 166 45.55 -15.47 70.68
CA ARG A 166 45.71 -15.52 72.14
C ARG A 166 44.91 -16.66 72.76
N GLU A 167 43.89 -17.12 72.05
CA GLU A 167 43.02 -18.23 72.45
C GLU A 167 42.95 -19.26 71.32
N PRO A 168 42.97 -20.56 71.63
CA PRO A 168 42.96 -21.62 70.62
C PRO A 168 41.76 -21.56 69.64
N GLY A 169 40.63 -20.96 70.04
CA GLY A 169 39.42 -20.86 69.22
C GLY A 169 39.39 -19.69 68.22
N GLN A 170 40.28 -18.71 68.31
CA GLN A 170 40.23 -17.50 67.48
C GLN A 170 40.57 -17.76 66.01
N LEU A 171 41.48 -18.70 65.75
CA LEU A 171 41.77 -19.11 64.38
C LEU A 171 40.57 -19.86 63.78
N LEU A 172 39.91 -20.70 64.59
CA LEU A 172 38.72 -21.45 64.17
C LEU A 172 37.55 -20.51 63.87
N SER A 173 37.35 -19.45 64.66
CA SER A 173 36.30 -18.47 64.38
C SER A 173 36.55 -17.65 63.11
N VAL A 174 37.82 -17.32 62.82
CA VAL A 174 38.19 -16.67 61.54
C VAL A 174 37.94 -17.61 60.37
N TYR A 175 38.30 -18.89 60.48
CA TYR A 175 37.98 -19.87 59.43
C TYR A 175 36.49 -20.06 59.27
N GLN A 176 35.72 -20.15 60.34
CA GLN A 176 34.27 -20.26 60.28
C GLN A 176 33.63 -19.03 59.61
N ALA A 177 34.08 -17.82 59.96
CA ALA A 177 33.59 -16.59 59.31
C ALA A 177 33.98 -16.53 57.82
N LEU A 178 35.17 -17.01 57.45
CA LEU A 178 35.58 -17.15 56.06
C LEU A 178 34.78 -18.23 55.33
N GLU A 179 34.43 -19.33 55.98
CA GLU A 179 33.56 -20.38 55.44
C GLU A 179 32.15 -19.85 55.20
N GLU A 180 31.57 -19.12 56.16
CA GLU A 180 30.26 -18.47 56.03
C GLU A 180 30.26 -17.43 54.90
N SER A 181 31.31 -16.60 54.82
CA SER A 181 31.48 -15.60 53.75
C SER A 181 31.66 -16.26 52.38
N ASN A 182 32.51 -17.28 52.27
CA ASN A 182 32.71 -18.03 51.03
C ASN A 182 31.44 -18.76 50.60
N LEU A 183 30.69 -19.34 51.53
CA LEU A 183 29.40 -19.97 51.25
C LEU A 183 28.38 -18.95 50.74
N PHE A 184 28.33 -17.76 51.35
CA PHE A 184 27.49 -16.67 50.88
C PHE A 184 27.86 -16.21 49.45
N TYR A 185 29.16 -16.13 49.12
CA TYR A 185 29.59 -15.81 47.76
C TYR A 185 29.21 -16.91 46.75
N ILE A 186 29.34 -18.19 47.13
CA ILE A 186 28.93 -19.32 46.28
C ILE A 186 27.43 -19.29 46.03
N GLN A 187 26.63 -19.03 47.08
CA GLN A 187 25.17 -18.96 46.95
C GLN A 187 24.75 -17.79 46.06
N ASN A 188 25.32 -16.59 46.26
CA ASN A 188 25.04 -15.46 45.36
C ASN A 188 25.48 -15.75 43.91
N ALA A 189 26.62 -16.41 43.71
CA ALA A 189 27.06 -16.80 42.37
C ALA A 189 26.05 -17.75 41.71
N GLN A 190 25.55 -18.75 42.44
CA GLN A 190 24.52 -19.67 41.97
C GLN A 190 23.19 -18.97 41.67
N GLU A 191 22.70 -18.11 42.56
CA GLU A 191 21.46 -17.34 42.35
C GLU A 191 21.55 -16.42 41.13
N THR A 192 22.70 -15.74 40.95
CA THR A 192 22.93 -14.91 39.76
C THR A 192 23.07 -15.73 38.48
N GLU A 193 23.65 -16.93 38.56
CA GLU A 193 23.75 -17.87 37.44
C GLU A 193 22.37 -18.40 37.04
N GLU A 194 21.53 -18.81 37.99
CA GLU A 194 20.15 -19.22 37.76
C GLU A 194 19.33 -18.10 37.12
N ALA A 195 19.43 -16.87 37.63
CA ALA A 195 18.76 -15.71 37.03
C ALA A 195 19.23 -15.44 35.59
N LEU A 196 20.52 -15.62 35.30
CA LEU A 196 21.06 -15.51 33.94
C LEU A 196 20.59 -16.65 33.04
N GLU A 197 20.48 -17.87 33.55
CA GLU A 197 19.95 -19.01 32.81
C GLU A 197 18.47 -18.82 32.47
N GLU A 198 17.66 -18.35 33.42
CA GLU A 198 16.27 -17.96 33.17
C GLU A 198 16.16 -16.86 32.11
N LEU A 199 17.04 -15.86 32.15
CA LEU A 199 17.02 -14.81 31.14
C LEU A 199 17.43 -15.36 29.77
N ARG A 200 18.39 -16.28 29.72
CA ARG A 200 18.82 -16.97 28.50
C ARG A 200 17.73 -17.84 27.92
N THR A 201 16.97 -18.57 28.74
CA THR A 201 15.82 -19.37 28.28
C THR A 201 14.70 -18.47 27.77
N LYS A 202 14.31 -17.42 28.51
CA LYS A 202 13.35 -16.40 28.05
C LYS A 202 13.78 -15.76 26.72
N TYR A 203 15.06 -15.44 26.57
CA TYR A 203 15.59 -14.91 25.31
C TYR A 203 15.52 -15.94 24.17
N ARG A 204 15.87 -17.20 24.44
CA ARG A 204 15.79 -18.29 23.45
C ARG A 204 14.36 -18.50 22.99
N ASP A 205 13.41 -18.54 23.91
CA ASP A 205 11.99 -18.77 23.62
C ASP A 205 11.39 -17.60 22.83
N THR A 206 11.69 -16.36 23.24
CA THR A 206 11.25 -15.16 22.50
C THR A 206 11.87 -15.10 21.11
N LYS A 207 13.15 -15.44 20.97
CA LYS A 207 13.83 -15.54 19.67
C LYS A 207 13.17 -16.60 18.78
N GLN A 208 12.91 -17.81 19.30
CA GLN A 208 12.25 -18.87 18.53
C GLN A 208 10.82 -18.48 18.11
N ARG A 209 10.07 -17.79 18.98
CA ARG A 209 8.74 -17.27 18.63
C ARG A 209 8.82 -16.25 17.49
N LEU A 210 9.73 -15.28 17.59
CA LEU A 210 9.94 -14.26 16.56
C LEU A 210 10.42 -14.88 15.24
N ASP A 211 11.35 -15.83 15.29
CA ASP A 211 11.83 -16.56 14.11
C ASP A 211 10.68 -17.35 13.44
N GLY A 212 9.78 -17.93 14.24
CA GLY A 212 8.55 -18.59 13.76
C GLY A 212 7.56 -17.61 13.10
N GLU A 213 7.36 -16.43 13.68
CA GLU A 213 6.53 -15.35 13.11
C GLU A 213 7.12 -14.85 11.78
N VAL A 214 8.43 -14.64 11.73
CA VAL A 214 9.15 -14.26 10.50
C VAL A 214 9.02 -15.35 9.43
N ALA A 215 9.17 -16.62 9.79
CA ALA A 215 8.98 -17.73 8.85
C ALA A 215 7.53 -17.79 8.32
N SER A 216 6.54 -17.60 9.18
CA SER A 216 5.12 -17.56 8.80
C SER A 216 4.81 -16.39 7.86
N LEU A 217 5.28 -15.19 8.19
CA LEU A 217 5.12 -14.00 7.34
C LEU A 217 5.82 -14.17 5.99
N ASN A 218 7.03 -14.72 5.97
CA ASN A 218 7.72 -15.04 4.72
C ASN A 218 6.97 -16.07 3.88
N GLY A 219 6.35 -17.07 4.52
CA GLY A 219 5.46 -18.02 3.87
C GLY A 219 4.22 -17.36 3.26
N GLN A 220 3.59 -16.43 3.98
CA GLN A 220 2.46 -15.63 3.47
C GLN A 220 2.88 -14.76 2.29
N VAL A 221 4.04 -14.09 2.37
CA VAL A 221 4.61 -13.30 1.28
C VAL A 221 4.88 -14.18 0.05
N ALA A 222 5.46 -15.37 0.23
CA ALA A 222 5.71 -16.31 -0.85
C ALA A 222 4.40 -16.80 -1.48
N SER A 223 3.38 -17.11 -0.67
CA SER A 223 2.06 -17.51 -1.15
C SER A 223 1.38 -16.40 -1.94
N LEU A 224 1.38 -15.17 -1.43
CA LEU A 224 0.82 -14.01 -2.11
C LEU A 224 1.56 -13.71 -3.42
N ARG A 225 2.90 -13.78 -3.42
CA ARG A 225 3.70 -13.65 -4.66
C ARG A 225 3.35 -14.74 -5.67
N GLY A 226 3.26 -16.00 -5.22
CA GLY A 226 2.84 -17.11 -6.09
C GLY A 226 1.42 -16.96 -6.63
N ALA A 227 0.48 -16.42 -5.82
CA ALA A 227 -0.88 -16.12 -6.26
C ALA A 227 -0.91 -14.98 -7.30
N ILE A 228 -0.08 -13.95 -7.11
CA ILE A 228 0.10 -12.87 -8.08
C ILE A 228 0.68 -13.43 -9.38
N ASP A 229 1.75 -14.22 -9.31
CA ASP A 229 2.37 -14.84 -10.49
C ASP A 229 1.40 -15.79 -11.22
N ALA A 230 0.60 -16.55 -10.47
CA ALA A 230 -0.43 -17.42 -11.05
C ALA A 230 -1.58 -16.60 -11.68
N ALA A 231 -2.01 -15.51 -11.05
CA ALA A 231 -3.01 -14.60 -11.62
C ALA A 231 -2.47 -13.92 -12.89
N GLN A 232 -1.23 -13.45 -12.87
CA GLN A 232 -0.53 -12.91 -14.04
C GLN A 232 -0.37 -13.96 -15.14
N GLY A 233 -0.04 -15.21 -14.79
CA GLY A 233 0.06 -16.32 -15.73
C GLY A 233 -1.28 -16.70 -16.36
N LYS A 234 -2.38 -16.70 -15.58
CA LYS A 234 -3.74 -16.88 -16.09
C LYS A 234 -4.15 -15.71 -16.98
N ALA A 235 -3.87 -14.47 -16.57
CA ALA A 235 -4.11 -13.28 -17.38
C ALA A 235 -3.31 -13.33 -18.69
N ARG A 236 -2.07 -13.81 -18.65
CA ARG A 236 -1.22 -14.01 -19.84
C ARG A 236 -1.76 -15.10 -20.75
N ARG A 237 -2.17 -16.26 -20.22
CA ARG A 237 -2.79 -17.34 -21.01
C ARG A 237 -4.13 -16.93 -21.60
N LEU A 238 -4.94 -16.18 -20.86
CA LEU A 238 -6.18 -15.61 -21.39
C LEU A 238 -5.86 -14.64 -22.52
N LYS A 239 -4.90 -13.73 -22.33
CA LYS A 239 -4.42 -12.84 -23.40
C LYS A 239 -3.92 -13.63 -24.62
N GLU A 240 -3.08 -14.65 -24.44
CA GLU A 240 -2.58 -15.50 -25.53
C GLU A 240 -3.72 -16.25 -26.22
N ARG A 241 -4.71 -16.79 -25.49
CA ARG A 241 -5.87 -17.45 -26.07
C ARG A 241 -6.82 -16.48 -26.77
N THR A 242 -6.98 -15.26 -26.26
CA THR A 242 -7.71 -14.19 -26.95
C THR A 242 -6.93 -13.75 -28.20
N ILE A 243 -5.60 -13.71 -28.17
CA ILE A 243 -4.76 -13.42 -29.35
C ILE A 243 -4.82 -14.57 -30.37
N GLU A 244 -4.93 -15.83 -29.95
CA GLU A 244 -5.13 -16.98 -30.85
C GLU A 244 -6.56 -17.01 -31.42
N ASP A 245 -7.59 -16.72 -30.62
CA ASP A 245 -8.99 -16.61 -31.07
C ASP A 245 -9.22 -15.35 -31.94
N VAL A 246 -8.54 -14.24 -31.67
CA VAL A 246 -8.56 -13.00 -32.46
C VAL A 246 -7.64 -13.10 -33.68
N GLY A 247 -6.53 -13.85 -33.60
CA GLY A 247 -5.62 -14.18 -34.70
C GLY A 247 -6.29 -15.09 -35.75
N SER A 248 -7.06 -16.06 -35.26
CA SER A 248 -7.95 -16.88 -36.09
C SER A 248 -9.08 -16.07 -36.72
N LEU A 249 -9.56 -15.00 -36.05
CA LEU A 249 -10.60 -14.12 -36.56
C LEU A 249 -10.08 -13.02 -37.51
N THR A 250 -8.84 -12.55 -37.34
CA THR A 250 -8.20 -11.52 -38.18
C THR A 250 -7.68 -12.08 -39.51
N LEU A 251 -7.39 -13.38 -39.60
CA LEU A 251 -7.09 -14.02 -40.88
C LEU A 251 -8.36 -14.32 -41.71
N ALA A 252 -9.54 -14.36 -41.08
CA ALA A 252 -10.82 -14.56 -41.75
C ALA A 252 -11.43 -13.27 -42.33
N MET A 253 -11.02 -12.10 -41.84
CA MET A 253 -11.49 -10.79 -42.31
C MET A 253 -10.28 -9.91 -42.66
N GLY A 254 -9.75 -10.11 -43.86
CA GLY A 254 -8.85 -9.15 -44.47
C GLY A 254 -9.56 -7.81 -44.66
N GLY A 255 -8.91 -6.73 -44.23
CA GLY A 255 -9.15 -5.39 -44.74
C GLY A 255 -9.71 -4.36 -43.76
N ALA A 256 -8.92 -3.29 -43.62
CA ALA A 256 -9.31 -1.90 -43.40
C ALA A 256 -10.02 -1.53 -42.08
N ALA A 257 -9.30 -0.72 -41.30
CA ALA A 257 -9.85 0.20 -40.32
C ALA A 257 -10.99 1.04 -40.93
N GLY A 258 -12.20 0.94 -40.37
CA GLY A 258 -13.35 1.75 -40.76
C GLY A 258 -14.70 1.05 -40.57
N GLY A 259 -15.17 0.95 -39.32
CA GLY A 259 -16.58 0.71 -38.98
C GLY A 259 -17.22 2.00 -38.43
N PRO A 260 -18.53 2.24 -38.58
CA PRO A 260 -19.13 3.58 -38.57
C PRO A 260 -19.19 4.16 -37.16
N ALA A 261 -18.58 5.33 -36.97
CA ALA A 261 -18.83 6.16 -35.80
C ALA A 261 -20.33 6.50 -35.74
N ILE A 262 -20.99 6.21 -34.62
CA ILE A 262 -22.37 6.60 -34.36
C ILE A 262 -22.43 8.14 -34.45
N SER A 263 -23.15 8.65 -35.45
CA SER A 263 -23.27 10.09 -35.67
C SER A 263 -24.01 10.75 -34.50
N LEU A 264 -23.52 11.90 -34.03
CA LEU A 264 -24.11 12.70 -32.95
C LEU A 264 -25.62 13.00 -33.15
N ASP A 265 -26.09 13.05 -34.39
CA ASP A 265 -27.50 13.27 -34.73
C ASP A 265 -28.40 12.07 -34.38
N GLN A 266 -27.89 10.85 -34.53
CA GLN A 266 -28.61 9.63 -34.13
C GLN A 266 -28.75 9.54 -32.62
N LEU A 267 -27.71 9.97 -31.89
CA LEU A 267 -27.74 10.04 -30.44
C LEU A 267 -28.75 11.09 -29.97
N THR A 268 -28.73 12.29 -30.55
CA THR A 268 -29.68 13.36 -30.23
C THR A 268 -31.12 12.93 -30.47
N THR A 269 -31.38 12.20 -31.56
CA THR A 269 -32.73 11.68 -31.88
C THR A 269 -33.20 10.63 -30.85
N LYS A 270 -32.33 9.69 -30.46
CA LYS A 270 -32.67 8.69 -29.43
C LYS A 270 -32.83 9.30 -28.04
N VAL A 271 -32.01 10.28 -27.68
CA VAL A 271 -32.14 11.00 -26.40
C VAL A 271 -33.47 11.74 -26.35
N ALA A 272 -33.90 12.39 -27.43
CA ALA A 272 -35.22 13.01 -27.52
C ALA A 272 -36.37 11.98 -27.40
N GLU A 273 -36.23 10.80 -28.01
CA GLU A 273 -37.22 9.72 -27.89
C GLU A 273 -37.38 9.24 -26.43
N VAL A 274 -36.26 9.04 -25.73
CA VAL A 274 -36.26 8.64 -24.32
C VAL A 274 -36.80 9.77 -23.44
N TYR A 275 -36.46 11.02 -23.72
CA TYR A 275 -36.96 12.19 -23.00
C TYR A 275 -38.50 12.27 -23.03
N VAL A 276 -39.11 12.05 -24.21
CA VAL A 276 -40.57 11.99 -24.36
C VAL A 276 -41.16 10.78 -23.65
N ARG A 277 -40.53 9.60 -23.73
CA ARG A 277 -40.99 8.39 -23.03
C ARG A 277 -40.95 8.52 -21.52
N CYS A 278 -39.99 9.28 -21.00
CA CYS A 278 -39.89 9.62 -19.59
C CYS A 278 -40.99 10.61 -19.14
N GLY A 279 -41.84 11.10 -20.06
CA GLY A 279 -43.00 11.95 -19.75
C GLY A 279 -42.68 13.43 -19.66
N PHE A 280 -41.57 13.88 -20.26
CA PHE A 280 -41.26 15.31 -20.38
C PHE A 280 -41.79 15.86 -21.71
N ASP A 281 -42.26 17.12 -21.69
CA ASP A 281 -42.71 17.80 -22.90
C ASP A 281 -41.52 18.07 -23.83
N ALA A 282 -41.65 17.66 -25.10
CA ALA A 282 -40.63 17.86 -26.11
C ALA A 282 -40.56 19.34 -26.54
N ASP A 283 -39.91 20.18 -25.75
CA ASP A 283 -39.58 21.53 -26.17
C ASP A 283 -38.26 21.53 -26.94
N LYS A 284 -38.29 22.08 -28.17
CA LYS A 284 -37.11 22.15 -29.06
C LYS A 284 -36.04 23.12 -28.55
N SER A 285 -36.36 23.89 -27.50
CA SER A 285 -35.44 24.80 -26.81
C SER A 285 -34.45 24.08 -25.87
N VAL A 286 -34.76 22.83 -25.48
CA VAL A 286 -33.96 22.07 -24.50
C VAL A 286 -32.84 21.34 -25.24
N GLY A 287 -31.59 21.65 -24.90
CA GLY A 287 -30.43 20.96 -25.49
C GLY A 287 -30.30 19.50 -25.03
N THR A 288 -29.63 18.66 -25.82
CA THR A 288 -29.42 17.22 -25.53
C THR A 288 -28.81 16.97 -24.16
N LEU A 289 -27.87 17.82 -23.72
CA LEU A 289 -27.29 17.74 -22.38
C LEU A 289 -28.33 18.00 -21.28
N GLN A 290 -29.20 18.98 -21.47
CA GLN A 290 -30.23 19.33 -20.51
C GLN A 290 -31.37 18.29 -20.47
N MET A 291 -31.66 17.65 -21.62
CA MET A 291 -32.54 16.47 -21.67
C MET A 291 -31.97 15.31 -20.85
N LEU A 292 -30.66 15.03 -20.98
CA LEU A 292 -29.98 13.99 -20.23
C LEU A 292 -29.97 14.30 -18.73
N THR A 293 -29.65 15.52 -18.32
CA THR A 293 -29.67 15.93 -16.90
C THR A 293 -31.06 15.74 -16.27
N ASN A 294 -32.12 16.08 -16.98
CA ASN A 294 -33.49 15.89 -16.48
C ASN A 294 -33.88 14.40 -16.42
N ILE A 295 -33.42 13.58 -17.36
CA ILE A 295 -33.59 12.12 -17.32
C ILE A 295 -32.83 11.53 -16.11
N GLU A 296 -31.61 11.99 -15.87
CA GLU A 296 -30.78 11.59 -14.73
C GLU A 296 -31.46 11.94 -13.40
N SER A 297 -31.94 13.17 -13.23
CA SER A 297 -32.68 13.55 -12.00
C SER A 297 -33.93 12.70 -11.77
N LYS A 298 -34.64 12.32 -12.84
CA LYS A 298 -35.83 11.45 -12.73
C LYS A 298 -35.46 10.00 -12.43
N LEU A 299 -34.33 9.51 -12.95
CA LEU A 299 -33.79 8.21 -12.59
C LEU A 299 -33.33 8.18 -11.13
N GLU A 300 -32.70 9.24 -10.64
CA GLU A 300 -32.34 9.38 -9.22
C GLU A 300 -33.57 9.39 -8.31
N GLU A 301 -34.64 10.09 -8.70
CA GLU A 301 -35.93 10.04 -7.98
C GLU A 301 -36.49 8.61 -7.92
N TYR A 302 -36.51 7.89 -9.05
CA TYR A 302 -36.98 6.51 -9.07
C TYR A 302 -36.08 5.55 -8.29
N LEU A 303 -34.76 5.73 -8.34
CA LEU A 303 -33.82 4.94 -7.56
C LEU A 303 -33.97 5.24 -6.06
N GLY A 304 -34.19 6.49 -5.66
CA GLY A 304 -34.51 6.85 -4.28
C GLY A 304 -35.82 6.23 -3.79
N ILE A 305 -36.84 6.15 -4.65
CA ILE A 305 -38.09 5.43 -4.34
C ILE A 305 -37.84 3.92 -4.21
N VAL A 306 -37.00 3.34 -5.08
CA VAL A 306 -36.62 1.91 -5.03
C VAL A 306 -35.81 1.58 -3.78
N ASP A 307 -34.88 2.43 -3.36
CA ASP A 307 -34.09 2.28 -2.15
C ASP A 307 -34.95 2.39 -0.87
N GLY A 308 -36.05 3.15 -0.93
CA GLY A 308 -37.05 3.25 0.13
C GLY A 308 -38.06 2.10 0.18
N MET A 309 -38.04 1.15 -0.77
CA MET A 309 -38.98 0.03 -0.77
C MET A 309 -38.61 -0.98 0.33
N SER A 310 -39.62 -1.39 1.11
CA SER A 310 -39.43 -2.40 2.16
C SER A 310 -38.87 -3.70 1.57
N PRO A 311 -37.84 -4.29 2.19
CA PRO A 311 -37.22 -5.54 1.71
C PRO A 311 -38.21 -6.71 1.61
N GLU A 312 -39.30 -6.71 2.38
CA GLU A 312 -40.37 -7.73 2.25
C GLU A 312 -41.19 -7.60 0.96
N PHE A 313 -41.40 -6.36 0.48
CA PHE A 313 -42.08 -6.11 -0.79
C PHE A 313 -41.17 -6.51 -1.96
N VAL A 314 -39.87 -6.21 -1.88
CA VAL A 314 -38.90 -6.61 -2.91
C VAL A 314 -38.80 -8.14 -2.98
N GLU A 315 -38.69 -8.82 -1.85
CA GLU A 315 -38.58 -10.30 -1.81
C GLU A 315 -39.87 -11.00 -2.29
N SER A 316 -41.06 -10.46 -2.00
CA SER A 316 -42.34 -11.00 -2.49
C SER A 316 -42.56 -10.74 -3.98
N SER A 317 -42.09 -9.59 -4.49
CA SER A 317 -42.13 -9.22 -5.89
C SER A 317 -41.11 -10.02 -6.72
N GLU A 318 -39.91 -10.26 -6.19
CA GLU A 318 -38.92 -11.19 -6.74
C GLU A 318 -39.43 -12.63 -6.73
N LYS A 319 -39.99 -13.13 -5.61
CA LYS A 319 -40.59 -14.46 -5.55
C LYS A 319 -41.72 -14.62 -6.57
N SER A 320 -42.51 -13.58 -6.83
CA SER A 320 -43.57 -13.61 -7.83
C SER A 320 -43.03 -13.61 -9.26
N ARG A 321 -42.03 -12.77 -9.58
CA ARG A 321 -41.36 -12.76 -10.90
C ARG A 321 -40.56 -14.04 -11.16
N GLU A 322 -39.93 -14.59 -10.13
CA GLU A 322 -39.20 -15.86 -10.21
C GLU A 322 -40.18 -17.02 -10.37
N LYS A 323 -41.35 -16.99 -9.69
CA LYS A 323 -42.43 -17.95 -9.91
C LYS A 323 -43.02 -17.84 -11.33
N GLU A 324 -43.11 -16.65 -11.90
CA GLU A 324 -43.53 -16.42 -13.29
C GLU A 324 -42.46 -16.91 -14.30
N ARG A 325 -41.17 -16.64 -14.05
CA ARG A 325 -40.06 -17.21 -14.86
C ARG A 325 -40.04 -18.72 -14.78
N ARG A 326 -40.18 -19.30 -13.59
CA ARG A 326 -40.31 -20.75 -13.41
C ARG A 326 -41.57 -21.29 -14.06
N ARG A 327 -42.69 -20.58 -14.04
CA ARG A 327 -43.91 -20.98 -14.77
C ARG A 327 -43.72 -20.93 -16.27
N ARG A 328 -43.02 -19.93 -16.82
CA ARG A 328 -42.68 -19.85 -18.24
C ARG A 328 -41.66 -20.92 -18.66
N ALA A 329 -40.71 -21.24 -17.80
CA ALA A 329 -39.71 -22.29 -18.04
C ALA A 329 -40.23 -23.71 -17.80
N SER A 330 -41.20 -23.88 -16.89
CA SER A 330 -41.84 -25.15 -16.50
C SER A 330 -43.17 -25.39 -17.22
N ALA A 331 -43.66 -24.41 -17.98
CA ALA A 331 -44.73 -24.63 -18.95
C ALA A 331 -44.25 -25.73 -19.90
N PRO A 332 -44.95 -26.87 -19.97
CA PRO A 332 -44.50 -27.98 -20.79
C PRO A 332 -44.50 -27.51 -22.25
N VAL A 333 -43.33 -27.56 -22.89
CA VAL A 333 -43.24 -27.44 -24.35
C VAL A 333 -44.14 -28.54 -24.91
N PHE A 334 -45.21 -28.15 -25.60
CA PHE A 334 -46.13 -29.07 -26.25
C PHE A 334 -45.38 -29.84 -27.35
N LYS A 335 -44.76 -30.95 -26.98
CA LYS A 335 -44.26 -31.94 -27.92
C LYS A 335 -45.48 -32.71 -28.40
N LYS A 336 -45.87 -32.53 -29.66
CA LYS A 336 -46.87 -33.38 -30.31
C LYS A 336 -46.51 -34.86 -30.06
N GLN A 337 -47.27 -35.54 -29.22
CA GLN A 337 -47.14 -36.98 -29.01
C GLN A 337 -47.95 -37.70 -30.09
N GLY A 338 -47.32 -38.69 -30.71
CA GLY A 338 -47.90 -39.50 -31.78
C GLY A 338 -47.25 -39.21 -33.13
N LYS A 339 -46.43 -40.15 -33.61
CA LYS A 339 -46.21 -40.26 -35.06
C LYS A 339 -47.59 -40.47 -35.69
N PRO A 340 -48.01 -39.66 -36.68
CA PRO A 340 -49.19 -40.00 -37.45
C PRO A 340 -48.99 -41.38 -38.07
N THR A 341 -49.90 -42.31 -37.79
CA THR A 341 -50.01 -43.58 -38.52
C THR A 341 -50.42 -43.24 -39.94
N MET A 342 -49.44 -43.17 -40.85
CA MET A 342 -49.72 -42.99 -42.26
C MET A 342 -50.25 -44.32 -42.81
N PHE A 343 -51.52 -44.33 -43.22
CA PHE A 343 -52.07 -45.39 -44.05
C PHE A 343 -51.18 -45.60 -45.27
N ARG A 344 -50.78 -46.85 -45.52
CA ARG A 344 -50.13 -47.25 -46.78
C ARG A 344 -51.11 -47.01 -47.92
N SER A 345 -50.92 -45.93 -48.68
CA SER A 345 -51.57 -45.71 -49.96
C SER A 345 -50.59 -46.04 -51.10
N GLN A 346 -51.14 -46.70 -52.12
CA GLN A 346 -50.47 -47.22 -53.31
C GLN A 346 -49.75 -46.13 -54.11
N PRO A 347 -48.71 -46.49 -54.91
CA PRO A 347 -47.89 -45.51 -55.63
C PRO A 347 -48.76 -44.66 -56.59
N PRO A 348 -48.75 -43.32 -56.45
CA PRO A 348 -49.48 -42.45 -57.37
C PRO A 348 -48.72 -42.35 -58.70
N LYS A 349 -49.41 -42.72 -59.78
CA LYS A 349 -48.97 -42.60 -61.17
C LYS A 349 -48.77 -41.12 -61.53
N LYS A 350 -47.72 -40.80 -62.29
CA LYS A 350 -47.50 -39.48 -62.90
C LYS A 350 -48.75 -39.07 -63.69
N LYS A 351 -49.45 -38.03 -63.24
CA LYS A 351 -50.24 -37.18 -64.13
C LYS A 351 -49.31 -36.14 -64.72
N VAL A 352 -49.27 -36.11 -66.04
CA VAL A 352 -48.67 -35.07 -66.86
C VAL A 352 -49.56 -33.85 -66.70
N GLU A 353 -49.01 -32.74 -66.20
CA GLU A 353 -49.61 -31.41 -66.34
C GLU A 353 -48.59 -30.51 -67.03
N GLU A 354 -49.11 -29.79 -68.00
CA GLU A 354 -48.45 -29.15 -69.12
C GLU A 354 -47.50 -28.03 -68.69
N LYS A 355 -46.34 -27.96 -69.33
CA LYS A 355 -45.56 -26.73 -69.36
C LYS A 355 -46.31 -25.73 -70.23
N LYS A 356 -46.62 -24.54 -69.69
CA LYS A 356 -46.90 -23.35 -70.49
C LYS A 356 -45.73 -23.13 -71.45
N ASP A 357 -46.05 -22.98 -72.72
CA ASP A 357 -45.12 -22.80 -73.83
C ASP A 357 -44.72 -21.32 -73.88
N GLU A 358 -43.58 -20.96 -73.27
CA GLU A 358 -43.03 -19.58 -73.29
C GLU A 358 -42.57 -19.16 -74.72
N ARG A 359 -42.71 -20.02 -75.74
CA ARG A 359 -42.48 -19.66 -77.16
C ARG A 359 -43.65 -18.96 -77.83
N ALA A 360 -44.87 -19.09 -77.31
CA ALA A 360 -46.05 -18.42 -77.88
C ALA A 360 -46.12 -16.93 -77.49
N ASP A 361 -45.56 -16.57 -76.33
CA ASP A 361 -45.52 -15.19 -75.85
C ASP A 361 -44.45 -14.36 -76.57
N GLU A 362 -43.33 -14.99 -76.98
CA GLU A 362 -42.27 -14.35 -77.77
C GLU A 362 -42.65 -14.14 -79.25
N GLU A 363 -43.43 -15.05 -79.86
CA GLU A 363 -43.98 -14.86 -81.23
C GLU A 363 -45.09 -13.78 -81.26
N ALA A 364 -45.93 -13.69 -80.22
CA ALA A 364 -46.95 -12.64 -80.09
C ALA A 364 -46.34 -11.24 -79.84
N GLU A 365 -45.20 -11.16 -79.14
CA GLU A 365 -44.48 -9.91 -78.91
C GLU A 365 -43.74 -9.44 -80.19
N LEU A 366 -43.26 -10.38 -81.02
CA LEU A 366 -42.67 -10.09 -82.33
C LEU A 366 -43.72 -9.61 -83.37
N GLU A 367 -44.92 -10.21 -83.38
CA GLU A 367 -46.04 -9.76 -84.24
C GLU A 367 -46.57 -8.38 -83.81
N ALA A 368 -46.64 -8.09 -82.50
CA ALA A 368 -47.02 -6.78 -81.99
C ALA A 368 -45.98 -5.68 -82.31
N TYR A 369 -44.69 -6.05 -82.42
CA TYR A 369 -43.62 -5.14 -82.83
C TYR A 369 -43.66 -4.85 -84.34
N LEU A 370 -43.91 -5.87 -85.18
CA LEU A 370 -44.06 -5.72 -86.64
C LEU A 370 -45.34 -4.99 -87.06
N ALA A 371 -46.41 -5.04 -86.25
CA ALA A 371 -47.66 -4.31 -86.51
C ALA A 371 -47.62 -2.82 -86.10
N ARG A 372 -46.57 -2.37 -85.41
CA ARG A 372 -46.43 -0.97 -84.97
C ARG A 372 -45.69 -0.07 -85.98
N ASP A 373 -45.07 -0.66 -86.99
CA ASP A 373 -44.37 0.01 -88.10
C ASP A 373 -45.15 -0.02 -89.44
N MET A 374 -46.45 -0.31 -89.41
CA MET A 374 -47.37 -0.04 -90.53
C MET A 374 -48.60 0.74 -90.07
N VAL A 375 -48.39 2.03 -89.74
CA VAL A 375 -49.33 3.14 -89.95
C VAL A 375 -48.54 4.35 -90.43
#